data_AF-A0A1B8YEC4-F1
#
_entry.id   AF-A0A1B8YEC4-F1
#
_cell.length_a   1.000
_cell.length_b   1.000
_cell.length_c   1.000
_cell.angle_alpha   90.00
_cell.angle_beta   90.00
_cell.angle_gamma   90.00
#
_symmetry.space_group_name_H-M   'P 1'
#
loop_
_entity.id
_entity.type
_entity.pdbx_description
1 polymer ?
#
loop_
_entity_poly.entity_id
_entity_poly.type
_entity_poly.pdbx_seq_one_letter_code
_entity_poly.pdbx_strand_id
1 'polypeptide(L)'
;MKLKKKVLTTLCSVSSALLLTMFSQSAFAANYQSSVVLPTLHYKHFTQIANVPIVGSPPATGKINLVTWAWRVDGWPKNLSVYLCQGNTNSCLDISRETSGGTTAFNNRSPAQQFLFALRVGDGNIMPIEGKTGEITVTWQ
;
A
#
# COMPACT_ATOMS: atom_id res chain seq x y z
N MET A 1 -86.89 28.67 15.47
CA MET A 1 -85.97 29.76 15.85
C MET A 1 -84.64 29.56 15.11
N LYS A 2 -84.18 30.57 14.36
CA LYS A 2 -82.94 30.53 13.57
C LYS A 2 -81.70 30.64 14.49
N LEU A 3 -80.52 30.13 14.07
CA LEU A 3 -79.42 30.94 13.48
C LEU A 3 -77.97 30.41 13.73
N LYS A 4 -77.28 30.07 12.63
CA LYS A 4 -75.86 30.30 12.22
C LYS A 4 -74.62 29.63 12.88
N LYS A 5 -73.95 28.83 12.03
CA LYS A 5 -72.50 28.76 11.64
C LYS A 5 -71.46 29.52 12.48
N LYS A 6 -70.33 28.84 12.76
CA LYS A 6 -68.98 29.37 12.53
C LYS A 6 -67.94 28.26 12.25
N VAL A 7 -67.17 28.50 11.20
CA VAL A 7 -66.02 27.75 10.67
C VAL A 7 -64.77 28.17 11.44
N LEU A 8 -63.84 27.26 11.78
CA LEU A 8 -62.39 27.53 11.75
C LEU A 8 -61.52 26.26 11.89
N THR A 9 -60.96 25.84 10.76
CA THR A 9 -59.58 25.37 10.47
C THR A 9 -58.67 24.92 11.62
N THR A 10 -58.07 23.73 11.52
CA THR A 10 -56.67 23.49 11.91
C THR A 10 -56.07 22.39 11.01
N LEU A 11 -55.04 22.77 10.26
CA LEU A 11 -54.25 21.91 9.38
C LEU A 11 -53.48 20.86 10.21
N CYS A 12 -53.59 19.58 9.85
CA CYS A 12 -52.61 18.57 10.24
C CYS A 12 -51.59 18.42 9.10
N SER A 13 -50.40 18.93 9.35
CA SER A 13 -49.20 18.76 8.57
C SER A 13 -48.83 17.28 8.46
N VAL A 14 -48.88 16.73 7.24
CA VAL A 14 -48.27 15.44 6.95
C VAL A 14 -46.76 15.65 6.85
N SER A 15 -46.06 15.35 7.95
CA SER A 15 -44.61 15.24 7.98
C SER A 15 -44.18 13.99 7.20
N SER A 16 -43.81 14.16 5.93
CA SER A 16 -43.08 13.11 5.20
C SER A 16 -41.60 13.19 5.56
N ALA A 17 -41.20 12.46 6.60
CA ALA A 17 -39.80 12.20 6.91
C ALA A 17 -39.22 11.23 5.88
N LEU A 18 -38.47 11.76 4.91
CA LEU A 18 -37.67 10.96 3.98
C LEU A 18 -36.39 10.51 4.70
N LEU A 19 -36.43 9.37 5.39
CA LEU A 19 -35.25 8.73 5.98
C LEU A 19 -34.40 8.11 4.87
N LEU A 20 -33.44 8.88 4.35
CA LEU A 20 -32.36 8.35 3.50
C LEU A 20 -31.39 7.55 4.38
N THR A 21 -31.56 6.23 4.43
CA THR A 21 -30.54 5.32 4.95
C THR A 21 -29.37 5.29 3.98
N MET A 22 -28.42 6.20 4.17
CA MET A 22 -27.12 6.12 3.54
C MET A 22 -26.40 4.87 4.07
N PHE A 23 -26.45 3.77 3.31
CA PHE A 23 -25.52 2.67 3.52
C PHE A 23 -24.13 3.16 3.11
N SER A 24 -23.37 3.70 4.07
CA SER A 24 -21.95 3.92 3.89
C SER A 24 -21.28 2.55 3.69
N GLN A 25 -20.95 2.23 2.43
CA GLN A 25 -20.10 1.09 2.12
C GLN A 25 -18.72 1.42 2.67
N SER A 26 -18.41 0.92 3.87
CA SER A 26 -17.05 0.86 4.36
C SER A 26 -16.26 -0.03 3.39
N ALA A 27 -15.44 0.57 2.54
CA ALA A 27 -14.47 -0.18 1.76
C ALA A 27 -13.50 -0.85 2.75
N PHE A 28 -13.64 -2.16 2.95
CA PHE A 28 -12.66 -2.92 3.71
C PHE A 28 -11.38 -2.97 2.87
N ALA A 29 -10.33 -2.31 3.35
CA ALA A 29 -9.01 -2.44 2.75
C ALA A 29 -8.48 -3.85 3.00
N ALA A 30 -8.29 -4.63 1.93
CA ALA A 30 -7.64 -5.92 1.99
C ALA A 30 -6.12 -5.72 1.95
N ASN A 31 -5.36 -6.63 2.56
CA ASN A 31 -3.91 -6.57 2.55
C ASN A 31 -3.27 -7.96 2.56
N TYR A 32 -2.02 -8.01 2.13
CA TYR A 32 -1.12 -9.12 2.42
C TYR A 32 0.21 -8.57 2.93
N GLN A 33 0.84 -9.35 3.81
CA GLN A 33 2.21 -9.15 4.23
C GLN A 33 3.09 -10.24 3.63
N SER A 34 4.28 -9.88 3.18
CA SER A 34 5.25 -10.81 2.62
C SER A 34 6.67 -10.40 2.96
N SER A 35 7.57 -11.38 3.00
CA SER A 35 8.98 -11.17 3.32
C SER A 35 9.89 -12.02 2.43
N VAL A 36 11.13 -11.57 2.29
CA VAL A 36 12.19 -12.24 1.56
C VAL A 36 13.54 -12.00 2.25
N VAL A 37 14.44 -12.98 2.16
CA VAL A 37 15.83 -12.79 2.56
C VAL A 37 16.54 -11.98 1.48
N LEU A 38 17.14 -10.85 1.85
CA LEU A 38 17.87 -10.03 0.89
C LEU A 38 19.22 -10.68 0.53
N PRO A 39 19.67 -10.58 -0.73
CA PRO A 39 20.90 -11.21 -1.18
C PRO A 39 22.13 -10.54 -0.56
N THR A 40 23.17 -11.35 -0.33
CA THR A 40 24.51 -10.86 0.00
C THR A 40 25.12 -10.14 -1.21
N LEU A 41 25.60 -8.91 -1.00
CA LEU A 41 26.26 -8.12 -2.01
C LEU A 41 27.75 -8.48 -2.04
N HIS A 42 28.16 -9.28 -3.03
CA HIS A 42 29.57 -9.69 -3.21
C HIS A 42 30.38 -8.71 -4.04
N TYR A 43 29.74 -8.00 -4.97
CA TYR A 43 30.41 -7.13 -5.93
C TYR A 43 29.82 -5.72 -5.90
N LYS A 44 30.69 -4.72 -5.99
CA LYS A 44 30.29 -3.33 -6.12
C LYS A 44 29.71 -3.08 -7.51
N HIS A 45 28.87 -2.06 -7.62
CA HIS A 45 28.22 -1.62 -8.85
C HIS A 45 27.35 -2.66 -9.56
N PHE A 46 27.14 -3.83 -8.96
CA PHE A 46 26.27 -4.88 -9.46
C PHE A 46 24.91 -4.83 -8.74
N THR A 47 23.83 -4.90 -9.52
CA THR A 47 22.47 -4.91 -8.96
C THR A 47 22.04 -6.34 -8.65
N GLN A 48 21.79 -6.62 -7.39
CA GLN A 48 21.19 -7.86 -6.92
C GLN A 48 19.67 -7.68 -6.76
N ILE A 49 18.89 -8.70 -7.10
CA ILE A 49 17.43 -8.66 -7.05
C ILE A 49 16.91 -9.73 -6.09
N ALA A 50 15.93 -9.36 -5.27
CA ALA A 50 15.17 -10.26 -4.40
C ALA A 50 13.69 -10.14 -4.75
N ASN A 51 13.10 -11.18 -5.34
CA ASN A 51 11.67 -11.20 -5.62
C ASN A 51 10.89 -11.51 -4.35
N VAL A 52 9.92 -10.67 -4.01
CA VAL A 52 9.06 -10.86 -2.84
C VAL A 52 7.92 -11.81 -3.22
N PRO A 53 7.69 -12.92 -2.50
CA PRO A 53 6.58 -13.82 -2.80
C PRO A 53 5.22 -13.11 -2.71
N ILE A 54 4.29 -13.46 -3.59
CA ILE A 54 2.89 -13.03 -3.43
C ILE A 54 2.23 -14.01 -2.45
N VAL A 55 1.58 -13.47 -1.42
CA VAL A 55 0.91 -14.28 -0.39
C VAL A 55 -0.60 -14.27 -0.65
N GLY A 56 -1.21 -15.46 -0.63
CA GLY A 56 -2.62 -15.65 -0.91
C GLY A 56 -2.96 -15.52 -2.40
N SER A 57 -4.09 -14.89 -2.69
CA SER A 57 -4.57 -14.69 -4.07
C SER A 57 -5.16 -13.28 -4.22
N PRO A 58 -4.33 -12.22 -4.12
CA PRO A 58 -4.80 -10.86 -4.33
C PRO A 58 -5.42 -10.72 -5.72
N PRO A 59 -6.52 -9.97 -5.87
CA PRO A 59 -7.24 -9.84 -7.13
C PRO A 59 -6.41 -9.06 -8.15
N ALA A 60 -6.35 -9.55 -9.40
CA ALA A 60 -5.66 -8.85 -10.48
C ALA A 60 -6.26 -7.46 -10.77
N THR A 61 -7.57 -7.30 -10.53
CA THR A 61 -8.31 -6.04 -10.71
C THR A 61 -8.33 -5.14 -9.47
N GLY A 62 -7.74 -5.59 -8.35
CA GLY A 62 -7.60 -4.77 -7.15
C GLY A 62 -6.72 -3.56 -7.41
N LYS A 63 -6.92 -2.51 -6.61
CA LYS A 63 -6.13 -1.27 -6.73
C LYS A 63 -5.35 -1.05 -5.45
N ILE A 64 -4.03 -1.19 -5.54
CA ILE A 64 -3.15 -0.80 -4.44
C ILE A 64 -3.44 0.65 -4.04
N ASN A 65 -3.52 0.89 -2.73
CA ASN A 65 -3.69 2.22 -2.14
C ASN A 65 -2.56 2.60 -1.17
N LEU A 66 -1.83 1.61 -0.64
CA LEU A 66 -0.69 1.81 0.24
C LEU A 66 0.24 0.61 0.15
N VAL A 67 1.54 0.88 0.06
CA VAL A 67 2.58 -0.13 0.27
C VAL A 67 3.48 0.35 1.40
N THR A 68 3.64 -0.47 2.43
CA THR A 68 4.65 -0.24 3.46
C THR A 68 5.79 -1.23 3.30
N TRP A 69 6.97 -0.85 3.75
CA TRP A 69 8.15 -1.70 3.69
C TRP A 69 8.97 -1.63 4.97
N ALA A 70 9.77 -2.66 5.17
CA ALA A 70 10.95 -2.64 6.01
C ALA A 70 12.09 -3.41 5.32
N TRP A 71 13.32 -2.95 5.40
CA TRP A 71 14.48 -3.65 4.89
C TRP A 71 15.68 -3.49 5.82
N ARG A 72 16.57 -4.49 5.79
CA ARG A 72 17.80 -4.50 6.59
C ARG A 72 18.92 -5.23 5.86
N VAL A 73 20.11 -4.68 5.97
CA VAL A 73 21.38 -5.31 5.63
C VAL A 73 22.30 -5.23 6.84
N ASP A 74 23.44 -5.91 6.81
CA ASP A 74 24.44 -5.79 7.87
C ASP A 74 25.09 -4.40 7.89
N GLY A 75 25.15 -3.80 9.07
CA GLY A 75 25.67 -2.44 9.29
C GLY A 75 24.92 -1.34 8.53
N TRP A 76 25.66 -0.28 8.16
CA TRP A 76 25.14 0.84 7.36
C TRP A 76 26.10 1.15 6.19
N PRO A 77 26.02 0.39 5.09
CA PRO A 77 26.99 0.53 4.01
C PRO A 77 26.92 1.92 3.36
N LYS A 78 28.09 2.47 3.08
CA LYS A 78 28.23 3.73 2.31
C LYS A 78 27.74 3.49 0.89
N ASN A 79 27.11 4.49 0.27
CA ASN A 79 26.68 4.39 -1.13
C ASN A 79 25.82 3.14 -1.44
N LEU A 80 25.05 2.66 -0.47
CA LEU A 80 24.03 1.66 -0.69
C LEU A 80 22.82 2.29 -1.35
N SER A 81 22.35 1.67 -2.43
CA SER A 81 21.09 1.94 -3.08
C SER A 81 20.16 0.74 -2.87
N VAL A 82 18.95 1.02 -2.40
CA VAL A 82 17.87 0.03 -2.23
C VAL A 82 16.63 0.59 -2.90
N TYR A 83 16.09 -0.17 -3.83
CA TYR A 83 14.87 0.16 -4.55
C TYR A 83 13.80 -0.88 -4.26
N LEU A 84 12.58 -0.42 -4.02
CA LEU A 84 11.39 -1.27 -4.05
C LEU A 84 10.73 -1.10 -5.40
N CYS A 85 10.59 -2.18 -6.17
CA CYS A 85 10.03 -2.15 -7.50
C CYS A 85 8.83 -3.08 -7.61
N GLN A 86 7.97 -2.84 -8.60
CA GLN A 86 6.87 -3.72 -8.91
C GLN A 86 6.96 -4.22 -10.36
N GLY A 87 6.96 -5.54 -10.52
CA GLY A 87 7.05 -6.26 -11.80
C GLY A 87 8.46 -6.30 -12.40
N ASN A 88 9.14 -5.16 -12.51
CA ASN A 88 10.50 -5.07 -13.05
C ASN A 88 11.25 -3.85 -12.49
N THR A 89 12.54 -3.74 -12.84
CA THR A 89 13.44 -2.67 -12.38
C THR A 89 13.23 -1.31 -13.06
N ASN A 90 12.26 -1.17 -13.96
CA ASN A 90 11.91 0.12 -14.58
C ASN A 90 10.83 0.87 -13.77
N SER A 91 10.23 0.22 -12.78
CA SER A 91 9.13 0.78 -11.99
C SER A 91 9.40 0.68 -10.50
N CYS A 92 10.27 1.58 -10.04
CA CYS A 92 10.87 1.53 -8.72
C CYS A 92 10.67 2.82 -7.92
N LEU A 93 10.60 2.67 -6.61
CA LEU A 93 10.77 3.73 -5.63
C LEU A 93 12.15 3.57 -4.98
N ASP A 94 12.91 4.67 -4.90
CA ASP A 94 14.14 4.71 -4.11
C ASP A 94 13.79 4.76 -2.63
N ILE A 95 14.23 3.75 -1.88
CA ILE A 95 14.02 3.63 -0.43
C ILE A 95 15.35 3.50 0.32
N SER A 96 16.46 3.87 -0.31
CA SER A 96 17.82 3.68 0.19
C SER A 96 18.10 4.34 1.55
N ARG A 97 17.35 5.39 1.88
CA ARG A 97 17.50 6.16 3.13
C ARG A 97 16.39 5.90 4.14
N GLU A 98 15.43 5.05 3.78
CA GLU A 98 14.26 4.75 4.59
C GLU A 98 14.18 3.23 4.76
N THR A 99 14.81 2.72 5.83
CA THR A 99 14.77 1.29 6.16
C THR A 99 13.37 0.79 6.46
N SER A 100 12.45 1.68 6.81
CA SER A 100 11.04 1.38 6.92
C SER A 100 10.23 2.61 6.54
N GLY A 101 9.08 2.40 5.89
CA GLY A 101 8.25 3.51 5.44
C GLY A 101 6.96 3.04 4.79
N GLY A 102 6.24 3.99 4.19
CA GLY A 102 5.00 3.76 3.46
C GLY A 102 4.88 4.72 2.28
N THR A 103 4.23 4.26 1.22
CA THR A 103 4.08 5.04 -0.01
C THR A 103 2.76 4.74 -0.73
N THR A 104 2.30 5.74 -1.46
CA THR A 104 1.20 5.65 -2.42
C THR A 104 1.69 5.67 -3.87
N ALA A 105 3.01 5.60 -4.10
CA ALA A 105 3.60 5.63 -5.46
C ALA A 105 3.16 4.46 -6.35
N PHE A 106 2.71 3.36 -5.74
CA PHE A 106 2.16 2.18 -6.43
C PHE A 106 0.64 2.22 -6.58
N ASN A 107 0.00 3.37 -6.35
CA ASN A 107 -1.46 3.49 -6.42
C ASN A 107 -2.03 3.04 -7.76
N ASN A 108 -3.21 2.43 -7.71
CA ASN A 108 -3.95 1.90 -8.86
C ASN A 108 -3.26 0.76 -9.62
N ARG A 109 -2.12 0.28 -9.15
CA ARG A 109 -1.48 -0.92 -9.69
C ARG A 109 -2.12 -2.17 -9.10
N SER A 110 -1.95 -3.28 -9.80
CA SER A 110 -2.50 -4.56 -9.38
C SER A 110 -1.75 -5.11 -8.15
N PRO A 111 -2.44 -5.52 -7.07
CA PRO A 111 -1.80 -6.22 -5.95
C PRO A 111 -1.33 -7.63 -6.32
N ALA A 112 -1.79 -8.18 -7.45
CA ALA A 112 -1.34 -9.46 -8.00
C ALA A 112 -0.03 -9.36 -8.79
N GLN A 113 0.53 -8.16 -8.99
CA GLN A 113 1.83 -7.98 -9.60
C GLN A 113 2.93 -8.04 -8.53
N GLN A 114 3.91 -8.92 -8.75
CA GLN A 114 5.01 -9.19 -7.81
C GLN A 114 5.86 -7.95 -7.52
N PHE A 115 6.22 -7.76 -6.26
CA PHE A 115 7.23 -6.79 -5.83
C PHE A 115 8.62 -7.42 -5.78
N LEU A 116 9.64 -6.59 -5.91
CA LEU A 116 11.04 -6.99 -5.74
C LEU A 116 11.85 -5.88 -5.07
N PHE A 117 12.86 -6.27 -4.31
CA PHE A 117 13.92 -5.38 -3.87
C PHE A 117 15.08 -5.45 -4.86
N ALA A 118 15.60 -4.30 -5.29
CA ALA A 118 16.83 -4.21 -6.06
C ALA A 118 17.90 -3.47 -5.24
N LEU A 119 19.02 -4.12 -4.98
CA LEU A 119 20.10 -3.63 -4.14
C LEU A 119 21.36 -3.45 -4.96
N ARG A 120 22.06 -2.34 -4.75
CA ARG A 120 23.36 -2.05 -5.36
C ARG A 120 24.21 -1.28 -4.37
N VAL A 121 25.49 -1.59 -4.29
CA VAL A 121 26.44 -0.83 -3.47
C VAL A 121 27.51 -0.20 -4.35
N GLY A 122 27.83 1.06 -4.11
CA GLY A 122 28.97 1.74 -4.74
C GLY A 122 30.29 1.47 -4.02
N ASP A 123 31.25 2.36 -4.25
CA ASP A 123 32.54 2.32 -3.57
C ASP A 123 32.48 2.71 -2.09
N GLY A 124 33.55 2.38 -1.35
CA GLY A 124 33.75 2.80 0.04
C GLY A 124 33.39 1.77 1.11
N ASN A 125 33.05 0.54 0.74
CA ASN A 125 32.77 -0.57 1.66
C ASN A 125 33.75 -1.72 1.48
N ILE A 126 33.94 -2.48 2.57
CA ILE A 126 34.55 -3.80 2.56
C ILE A 126 33.45 -4.80 2.21
N MET A 127 33.74 -5.73 1.29
CA MET A 127 32.79 -6.73 0.80
C MET A 127 33.12 -8.10 1.44
N PRO A 128 32.14 -9.00 1.61
CA PRO A 128 30.72 -8.86 1.24
C PRO A 128 29.91 -8.07 2.27
N ILE A 129 28.75 -7.55 1.83
CA ILE A 129 27.72 -7.01 2.72
C ILE A 129 26.56 -7.99 2.77
N GLU A 130 26.24 -8.50 3.95
CA GLU A 130 25.19 -9.48 4.12
C GLU A 130 23.79 -8.82 4.04
N GLY A 131 22.95 -9.31 3.14
CA GLY A 131 21.52 -8.96 3.15
C GLY A 131 20.82 -9.66 4.31
N LYS A 132 19.87 -8.99 4.97
CA LYS A 132 19.06 -9.61 6.03
C LYS A 132 17.63 -9.82 5.54
N THR A 133 16.71 -8.91 5.85
CA THR A 133 15.29 -9.05 5.54
C THR A 133 14.80 -7.92 4.64
N GLY A 134 13.86 -8.23 3.77
CA GLY A 134 13.03 -7.29 3.05
C GLY A 134 11.57 -7.70 3.24
N GLU A 135 10.76 -6.80 3.76
CA GLU A 135 9.37 -7.04 4.13
C GLU A 135 8.51 -5.96 3.49
N ILE A 136 7.33 -6.36 3.04
CA ILE A 136 6.31 -5.44 2.54
C ILE A 136 4.94 -5.78 3.11
N THR A 137 4.11 -4.76 3.28
CA THR A 137 2.66 -4.93 3.36
C THR A 137 2.05 -4.20 2.18
N VAL A 138 1.24 -4.90 1.41
CA VAL A 138 0.53 -4.34 0.26
C VAL A 138 -0.94 -4.28 0.63
N THR A 139 -1.50 -3.08 0.60
CA THR A 139 -2.91 -2.82 0.89
C THR A 139 -3.62 -2.38 -0.39
N TRP A 140 -4.84 -2.87 -0.59
CA TRP A 140 -5.67 -2.55 -1.76
C TRP A 140 -7.16 -2.51 -1.41
N GLN A 141 -7.94 -2.05 -2.38
CA GLN A 141 -9.40 -2.08 -2.43
C GLN A 141 -9.89 -2.69 -3.75
#